data_AF-A0A3D3L2C4-F1
#
_entry.id   AF-A0A3D3L2C4-F1
#
_cell.length_a   1.000
_cell.length_b   1.000
_cell.length_c   1.000
_cell.angle_alpha   90.00
_cell.angle_beta   90.00
_cell.angle_gamma   90.00
#
_symmetry.space_group_name_H-M   'P 1'
#
loop_
_entity.id
_entity.type
_entity.pdbx_description
1 polymer ?
#
loop_
_entity_poly.entity_id
_entity_poly.type
_entity_poly.pdbx_seq_one_letter_code
_entity_poly.pdbx_strand_id
1 'polypeptide(L)'
;MRKNRGKILWVDDEIDHLKPHILFLEEKGFNLTTVTNGRDAVEMVKCDQYHLILMDQFMPGMDGMDTLRQVKEVKPNLPVIMITKSEEEWLMDEAISEKIEQFLIKPVNPTQIFMACKQVLEKSKIQEEKATSGYLKEFQEIEFRLQEKLSIDDWWAIYKRLVKWQLEFDNYKDTGLGNILDEQIQTCNREFAHFIENQYSGWVNNSDRPPMSPDVINRFVAPFLKRNKKVCFIVVDCLRYDQLMALLPEINRFFDVQVEYHLSLLPTATPVSRNAIFSGLFNDDLLDKYPKQKKALLEHAPGLNQYEGEFLQDQLKQLGLPDVRMHYHKIWKVDEGNRFQNRLGELLQIELLTIVVNFVDMLA
;
A
#
# COMPACT_ATOMS: atom_id res chain seq x y z
N MET A 1 -33.40 -2.27 23.53
CA MET A 1 -33.46 -3.08 22.28
C MET A 1 -32.37 -4.14 22.36
N ARG A 2 -32.69 -5.44 22.26
CA ARG A 2 -31.66 -6.50 22.17
C ARG A 2 -30.84 -6.26 20.90
N LYS A 3 -29.53 -6.02 21.01
CA LYS A 3 -28.61 -5.95 19.86
C LYS A 3 -28.59 -7.34 19.21
N ASN A 4 -29.15 -7.49 18.01
CA ASN A 4 -28.98 -8.70 17.21
C ASN A 4 -27.60 -8.63 16.54
N ARG A 5 -26.67 -9.49 16.94
CA ARG A 5 -25.28 -9.53 16.45
C ARG A 5 -25.05 -10.56 15.32
N GLY A 6 -26.11 -11.21 14.85
CA GLY A 6 -26.03 -12.23 13.80
C GLY A 6 -26.37 -13.63 14.29
N LYS A 7 -26.57 -14.53 13.32
CA LYS A 7 -26.92 -15.95 13.51
C LYS A 7 -25.67 -16.82 13.34
N ILE A 8 -25.37 -17.65 14.34
CA ILE A 8 -24.22 -18.55 14.39
C ILE A 8 -24.71 -20.00 14.37
N LEU A 9 -24.09 -20.85 13.54
CA LEU A 9 -24.25 -22.30 13.61
C LEU A 9 -23.09 -22.88 14.42
N TRP A 10 -23.37 -23.61 15.51
CA TRP A 10 -22.35 -24.31 16.28
C TRP A 10 -22.48 -25.81 16.07
N VAL A 11 -21.45 -26.41 15.48
CA VAL A 11 -21.33 -27.83 15.17
C VAL A 11 -20.32 -28.45 16.14
N ASP A 12 -20.78 -29.29 17.07
CA ASP A 12 -19.92 -30.00 18.03
C ASP A 12 -20.66 -31.26 18.51
N ASP A 13 -20.01 -32.43 18.53
CA ASP A 13 -20.63 -33.68 18.98
C ASP A 13 -20.87 -33.72 20.49
N GLU A 14 -20.14 -32.89 21.26
CA GLU A 14 -20.23 -32.74 22.70
C GLU A 14 -21.02 -31.47 23.09
N ILE A 15 -21.95 -30.98 22.24
CA ILE A 15 -22.61 -29.66 22.38
C ILE A 15 -23.27 -29.42 23.74
N ASP A 16 -23.77 -30.46 24.40
CA ASP A 16 -24.40 -30.34 25.73
C ASP A 16 -23.44 -29.80 26.79
N HIS A 17 -22.14 -30.09 26.67
CA HIS A 17 -21.09 -29.56 27.55
C HIS A 17 -20.81 -28.08 27.31
N LEU A 18 -21.23 -27.54 26.15
CA LEU A 18 -21.02 -26.16 25.74
C LEU A 18 -22.20 -25.25 26.07
N LYS A 19 -23.21 -25.76 26.79
CA LYS A 19 -24.37 -24.99 27.23
C LYS A 19 -24.03 -23.68 27.96
N PRO A 20 -23.03 -23.60 28.86
CA PRO A 20 -22.63 -22.33 29.47
C PRO A 20 -22.12 -21.31 28.44
N HIS A 21 -21.39 -21.76 27.42
CA HIS A 21 -20.87 -20.91 26.35
C HIS A 21 -21.98 -20.42 25.42
N ILE A 22 -22.94 -21.29 25.08
CA ILE A 22 -24.12 -20.93 24.27
C ILE A 22 -24.90 -19.83 24.98
N LEU A 23 -25.26 -20.04 26.26
CA LEU A 23 -26.01 -19.06 27.05
C LEU A 23 -25.27 -17.71 27.14
N PHE A 24 -23.94 -17.75 27.31
CA PHE A 24 -23.13 -16.53 27.33
C PHE A 24 -23.17 -15.79 26.00
N LEU A 25 -23.06 -16.49 24.86
CA LEU A 25 -23.12 -15.85 23.53
C LEU A 25 -24.52 -15.28 23.23
N GLU A 26 -25.58 -15.98 23.63
CA GLU A 26 -26.96 -15.50 23.51
C GLU A 26 -27.20 -14.24 24.36
N GLU A 27 -26.67 -14.20 25.60
CA GLU A 27 -26.72 -13.00 26.45
C GLU A 27 -26.02 -11.80 25.80
N LYS A 28 -24.92 -12.05 25.06
CA LYS A 28 -24.23 -11.01 24.28
C LYS A 28 -24.97 -10.58 23.01
N GLY A 29 -26.05 -11.26 22.63
CA GLY A 29 -26.94 -10.87 21.53
C GLY A 29 -26.75 -11.64 20.24
N PHE A 30 -26.00 -12.76 20.25
CA PHE A 30 -25.95 -13.69 19.12
C PHE A 30 -27.18 -14.60 19.12
N ASN A 31 -27.61 -15.05 17.94
CA ASN A 31 -28.62 -16.09 17.79
C ASN A 31 -27.92 -17.40 17.42
N LEU A 32 -28.00 -18.42 18.27
CA LEU A 32 -27.30 -19.68 18.05
C LEU A 32 -28.25 -20.76 17.55
N THR A 33 -27.79 -21.52 16.57
CA THR A 33 -28.35 -22.83 16.22
C THR A 33 -27.28 -23.87 16.42
N THR A 34 -27.62 -24.99 17.03
CA THR A 34 -26.66 -26.05 17.34
C THR A 34 -26.99 -27.32 16.57
N VAL A 35 -25.96 -28.05 16.15
CA VAL A 35 -26.05 -29.38 15.55
C VAL A 35 -24.91 -30.24 16.06
N THR A 36 -25.09 -31.56 16.07
CA THR A 36 -24.13 -32.49 16.70
C THR A 36 -23.27 -33.27 15.72
N ASN A 37 -23.43 -33.02 14.40
CA ASN A 37 -22.66 -33.71 13.38
C ASN A 37 -22.55 -32.86 12.09
N GLY A 38 -21.57 -33.20 11.26
CA GLY A 38 -21.28 -32.48 10.02
C GLY A 38 -22.37 -32.55 8.95
N ARG A 39 -23.11 -33.65 8.84
CA ARG A 39 -24.17 -33.80 7.82
C ARG A 39 -25.31 -32.83 8.06
N ASP A 40 -25.77 -32.73 9.30
CA ASP A 40 -26.80 -31.78 9.70
C ASP A 40 -26.32 -30.34 9.48
N ALA A 41 -25.04 -30.05 9.74
CA ALA A 41 -24.47 -28.74 9.48
C ALA A 41 -24.58 -28.35 7.99
N VAL A 42 -24.23 -29.25 7.08
CA VAL A 42 -24.31 -29.02 5.63
C VAL A 42 -25.77 -28.82 5.19
N GLU A 43 -26.72 -29.58 5.72
CA GLU A 43 -28.15 -29.39 5.43
C GLU A 43 -28.67 -28.06 5.96
N MET A 44 -28.31 -27.69 7.19
CA MET A 44 -28.71 -26.41 7.80
C MET A 44 -28.18 -25.21 7.01
N VAL A 45 -26.93 -25.26 6.53
CA VAL A 45 -26.34 -24.18 5.71
C VAL A 45 -27.03 -24.06 4.34
N LYS A 46 -27.61 -25.14 3.80
CA LYS A 46 -28.41 -25.11 2.57
C LYS A 46 -29.79 -24.48 2.79
N CYS A 47 -30.41 -24.76 3.93
CA CYS A 47 -31.79 -24.35 4.22
C CYS A 47 -31.90 -22.95 4.84
N ASP A 48 -30.90 -22.53 5.62
CA ASP A 48 -30.93 -21.31 6.43
C ASP A 48 -29.73 -20.39 6.15
N GLN A 49 -29.87 -19.11 6.49
CA GLN A 49 -28.78 -18.13 6.41
C GLN A 49 -28.08 -18.00 7.75
N TYR A 50 -26.79 -18.30 7.76
CA TYR A 50 -25.88 -18.10 8.90
C TYR A 50 -24.86 -17.04 8.55
N HIS A 51 -24.33 -16.39 9.58
CA HIS A 51 -23.28 -15.37 9.43
C HIS A 51 -21.91 -15.90 9.83
N LEU A 52 -21.86 -17.00 10.60
CA LEU A 52 -20.64 -17.64 11.10
C LEU A 52 -20.94 -19.09 11.48
N ILE A 53 -19.97 -19.98 11.28
CA ILE A 53 -19.97 -21.34 11.83
C ILE A 53 -18.85 -21.48 12.86
N LEU A 54 -19.18 -22.04 14.02
CA LEU A 54 -18.23 -22.61 14.97
C LEU A 54 -18.21 -24.12 14.73
N MET A 55 -17.08 -24.66 14.29
CA MET A 55 -16.98 -26.05 13.84
C MET A 55 -15.98 -26.80 14.70
N ASP A 56 -16.42 -27.86 15.38
CA ASP A 56 -15.48 -28.81 15.98
C ASP A 56 -14.77 -29.63 14.89
N GLN A 57 -13.47 -29.82 15.06
CA GLN A 57 -12.69 -30.62 14.12
C GLN A 57 -12.98 -32.12 14.25
N PHE A 58 -13.12 -32.64 15.46
CA PHE A 58 -13.08 -34.06 15.76
C PHE A 58 -14.46 -34.60 16.08
N MET A 59 -15.29 -34.75 15.05
CA MET A 59 -16.64 -35.28 15.17
C MET A 59 -16.76 -36.70 14.60
N PRO A 60 -17.56 -37.59 15.21
CA PRO A 60 -17.83 -38.92 14.67
C PRO A 60 -18.51 -38.87 13.28
N GLY A 61 -18.08 -39.78 12.41
CA GLY A 61 -18.67 -39.94 11.08
C GLY A 61 -18.05 -38.99 10.05
N MET A 62 -18.57 -37.77 9.95
CA MET A 62 -18.01 -36.73 9.08
C MET A 62 -17.23 -35.76 9.96
N ASP A 63 -15.92 -35.69 9.75
CA ASP A 63 -15.06 -34.80 10.53
C ASP A 63 -15.28 -33.32 10.15
N GLY A 64 -14.74 -32.41 10.96
CA GLY A 64 -14.92 -30.98 10.75
C GLY A 64 -14.26 -30.44 9.48
N MET A 65 -13.21 -31.09 8.97
CA MET A 65 -12.52 -30.67 7.74
C MET A 65 -13.32 -31.06 6.49
N ASP A 66 -13.84 -32.28 6.45
CA ASP A 66 -14.75 -32.73 5.40
C ASP A 66 -16.06 -31.93 5.41
N THR A 67 -16.55 -31.60 6.61
CA THR A 67 -17.71 -30.71 6.76
C THR A 67 -17.40 -29.31 6.22
N LEU A 68 -16.24 -28.75 6.55
CA LEU A 68 -15.80 -27.44 6.06
C LEU A 68 -15.77 -27.40 4.53
N ARG A 69 -15.19 -28.41 3.87
CA ARG A 69 -15.14 -28.51 2.40
C ARG A 69 -16.54 -28.43 1.79
N GLN A 70 -17.46 -29.26 2.28
CA GLN A 70 -18.84 -29.27 1.77
C GLN A 70 -19.60 -27.97 2.05
N VAL A 71 -19.38 -27.36 3.21
CA VAL A 71 -19.95 -26.04 3.53
C VAL A 71 -19.41 -24.99 2.55
N LYS A 72 -18.11 -24.98 2.26
CA LYS A 72 -17.48 -24.01 1.36
C LYS A 72 -17.88 -24.22 -0.10
N GLU A 73 -18.22 -25.43 -0.52
CA GLU A 73 -18.83 -25.67 -1.83
C GLU A 73 -20.21 -25.00 -1.98
N VAL A 74 -21.03 -25.02 -0.92
CA VAL A 74 -22.37 -24.43 -0.93
C VAL A 74 -22.34 -22.92 -0.68
N LYS A 75 -21.50 -22.47 0.27
CA LYS A 75 -21.36 -21.07 0.70
C LYS A 75 -19.87 -20.72 0.83
N PRO A 76 -19.17 -20.42 -0.28
CA PRO A 76 -17.72 -20.15 -0.27
C PRO A 76 -17.28 -19.03 0.69
N ASN A 77 -18.13 -18.02 0.85
CA ASN A 77 -17.85 -16.82 1.65
C ASN A 77 -18.38 -16.87 3.08
N LEU A 78 -19.00 -17.98 3.51
CA LEU A 78 -19.45 -18.12 4.89
C LEU A 78 -18.23 -18.32 5.80
N PRO A 79 -17.96 -17.42 6.76
CA PRO A 79 -16.81 -17.59 7.63
C PRO A 79 -16.99 -18.77 8.58
N VAL A 80 -15.90 -19.47 8.84
CA VAL A 80 -15.84 -20.63 9.74
C VAL A 80 -14.69 -20.42 10.72
N ILE A 81 -14.98 -20.62 12.01
CA ILE A 81 -13.98 -20.73 13.06
C ILE A 81 -13.90 -22.20 13.44
N MET A 82 -12.71 -22.78 13.25
CA MET A 82 -12.44 -24.16 13.62
C MET A 82 -12.04 -24.23 15.09
N ILE A 83 -12.60 -25.20 15.81
CA ILE A 83 -12.30 -25.49 17.22
C ILE A 83 -11.68 -26.88 17.28
N THR A 84 -10.47 -27.00 17.81
CA THR A 84 -9.71 -28.26 17.77
C THR A 84 -9.05 -28.60 19.11
N LYS A 85 -8.77 -29.89 19.32
CA LYS A 85 -7.94 -30.40 20.42
C LYS A 85 -6.44 -30.50 20.03
N SER A 86 -6.09 -30.30 18.76
CA SER A 86 -4.74 -30.52 18.22
C SER A 86 -3.99 -29.22 17.95
N GLU A 87 -2.70 -29.20 18.25
CA GLU A 87 -1.75 -28.12 17.93
C GLU A 87 -0.89 -28.45 16.69
N GLU A 88 -1.20 -29.53 15.96
CA GLU A 88 -0.34 -30.00 14.87
C GLU A 88 -0.32 -29.02 13.68
N GLU A 89 0.88 -28.65 13.26
CA GLU A 89 1.16 -27.63 12.24
C GLU A 89 0.57 -27.96 10.86
N TRP A 90 0.57 -29.24 10.45
CA TRP A 90 0.04 -29.67 9.16
C TRP A 90 -1.48 -29.46 9.04
N LEU A 91 -2.22 -29.58 10.15
CA LEU A 91 -3.66 -29.29 10.20
C LEU A 91 -3.95 -27.79 10.05
N MET A 92 -3.03 -26.95 10.51
CA MET A 92 -3.15 -25.50 10.35
C MET A 92 -2.94 -25.12 8.88
N ASP A 93 -1.93 -25.67 8.22
CA ASP A 93 -1.65 -25.42 6.79
C ASP A 93 -2.81 -25.84 5.89
N GLU A 94 -3.39 -27.02 6.15
CA GLU A 94 -4.51 -27.55 5.37
C GLU A 94 -5.75 -26.66 5.50
N ALA A 95 -6.08 -26.20 6.70
CA ALA A 95 -7.25 -25.34 6.88
C ALA A 95 -7.05 -23.89 6.40
N ILE A 96 -5.82 -23.36 6.46
CA ILE A 96 -5.48 -22.08 5.82
C ILE A 96 -5.77 -22.16 4.32
N SER A 97 -5.46 -23.30 3.68
CA SER A 97 -5.77 -23.51 2.26
C SER A 97 -7.29 -23.49 1.95
N GLU A 98 -8.11 -23.87 2.93
CA GLU A 98 -9.59 -23.95 2.85
C GLU A 98 -10.31 -22.65 3.28
N LYS A 99 -9.57 -21.54 3.48
CA LYS A 99 -10.11 -20.19 3.79
C LYS A 99 -10.99 -20.16 5.05
N ILE A 100 -10.48 -20.68 6.16
CA ILE A 100 -11.05 -20.41 7.49
C ILE A 100 -10.69 -19.00 7.97
N GLU A 101 -11.47 -18.44 8.90
CA GLU A 101 -11.16 -17.13 9.47
C GLU A 101 -10.24 -17.21 10.68
N GLN A 102 -10.42 -18.24 11.53
CA GLN A 102 -9.68 -18.37 12.79
C GLN A 102 -9.70 -19.81 13.31
N PHE A 103 -8.69 -20.14 14.11
CA PHE A 103 -8.63 -21.36 14.92
C PHE A 103 -8.71 -21.05 16.41
N LEU A 104 -9.39 -21.93 17.14
CA LEU A 104 -9.40 -21.96 18.60
C LEU A 104 -9.00 -23.35 19.11
N ILE A 105 -8.06 -23.39 20.04
CA ILE A 105 -7.58 -24.63 20.67
C ILE A 105 -8.38 -24.86 21.96
N LYS A 106 -8.94 -26.06 22.13
CA LYS A 106 -9.62 -26.51 23.35
C LYS A 106 -8.58 -26.69 24.48
N PRO A 107 -8.90 -26.35 25.74
CA PRO A 107 -10.19 -25.89 26.24
C PRO A 107 -10.45 -24.40 25.96
N VAL A 108 -11.58 -24.09 25.34
CA VAL A 108 -12.01 -22.72 25.05
C VAL A 108 -12.90 -22.19 26.17
N ASN A 109 -12.65 -20.96 26.63
CA ASN A 109 -13.54 -20.29 27.58
C ASN A 109 -14.60 -19.42 26.84
N PRO A 110 -15.75 -19.10 27.47
CA PRO A 110 -16.81 -18.33 26.81
C PRO A 110 -16.35 -16.96 26.28
N THR A 111 -15.44 -16.29 26.97
CA THR A 111 -14.88 -14.99 26.55
C THR A 111 -14.06 -15.11 25.28
N GLN A 112 -13.25 -16.16 25.14
CA GLN A 112 -12.41 -16.39 23.97
C GLN A 112 -13.26 -16.63 22.72
N ILE A 113 -14.30 -17.47 22.82
CA ILE A 113 -15.24 -17.71 21.71
C ILE A 113 -15.96 -16.41 21.36
N PHE A 114 -16.44 -15.66 22.36
CA PHE A 114 -17.09 -14.37 22.13
C PHE A 114 -16.19 -13.40 21.37
N MET A 115 -14.92 -13.30 21.76
CA MET A 115 -13.96 -12.40 21.10
C MET A 115 -13.70 -12.83 19.65
N ALA A 116 -13.57 -14.14 19.38
CA ALA A 116 -13.41 -14.67 18.04
C ALA A 116 -14.65 -14.40 17.16
N CYS A 117 -15.86 -14.70 17.66
CA CYS A 117 -17.11 -14.38 16.97
C CYS A 117 -17.24 -12.89 16.68
N LYS A 118 -16.91 -12.03 17.65
CA LYS A 118 -16.94 -10.58 17.48
C LYS A 118 -15.94 -10.10 16.43
N GLN A 119 -14.71 -10.63 16.45
CA GLN A 119 -13.68 -10.29 15.48
C GLN A 119 -14.09 -10.63 14.05
N VAL A 120 -14.76 -11.77 13.84
CA VAL A 120 -15.21 -12.20 12.51
C VAL A 120 -16.47 -11.45 12.07
N LEU A 121 -17.49 -11.37 12.91
CA LEU A 121 -18.80 -10.82 12.55
C LEU A 121 -18.87 -9.28 12.57
N GLU A 122 -18.05 -8.63 13.39
CA GLU A 122 -18.06 -7.17 13.55
C GLU A 122 -16.78 -6.52 12.97
N LYS A 123 -15.95 -7.26 12.22
CA LYS A 123 -14.65 -6.78 11.69
C LYS A 123 -14.77 -5.45 10.96
N SER A 124 -15.64 -5.39 9.95
CA SER A 124 -15.86 -4.21 9.12
C SER A 124 -16.39 -3.04 9.95
N LYS A 125 -17.42 -3.28 10.77
CA LYS A 125 -18.03 -2.24 11.59
C LYS A 125 -17.07 -1.66 12.64
N ILE A 126 -16.29 -2.51 13.31
CA ILE A 126 -15.28 -2.05 14.28
C ILE A 126 -14.19 -1.25 13.58
N GLN A 127 -13.76 -1.70 12.40
CA GLN A 127 -12.76 -0.99 11.60
C GLN A 127 -13.30 0.36 11.10
N GLU A 128 -14.54 0.44 10.64
CA GLU A 128 -15.21 1.67 10.20
C GLU A 128 -15.39 2.68 11.35
N GLU A 129 -15.88 2.25 12.52
CA GLU A 129 -16.04 3.11 13.70
C GLU A 129 -14.67 3.65 14.17
N LYS A 130 -13.64 2.79 14.15
CA LYS A 130 -12.27 3.16 14.51
C LYS A 130 -11.63 4.08 13.47
N ALA A 131 -11.85 3.84 12.19
CA ALA A 131 -11.37 4.68 11.09
C ALA A 131 -12.01 6.07 11.17
N THR A 132 -13.32 6.13 11.40
CA THR A 132 -14.06 7.39 11.60
C THR A 132 -13.51 8.20 12.77
N SER A 133 -13.40 7.60 13.96
CA SER A 133 -12.86 8.29 15.13
C SER A 133 -11.37 8.64 14.97
N GLY A 134 -10.60 7.81 14.28
CA GLY A 134 -9.20 8.03 14.00
C GLY A 134 -9.00 9.22 13.06
N TYR A 135 -9.78 9.29 11.99
CA TYR A 135 -9.69 10.37 11.02
C TYR A 135 -10.13 11.70 11.61
N LEU A 136 -11.20 11.75 12.39
CA LEU A 136 -11.63 13.01 13.03
C LEU A 136 -10.53 13.62 13.93
N LYS A 137 -9.78 12.77 14.64
CA LYS A 137 -8.62 13.22 15.42
C LYS A 137 -7.51 13.76 14.53
N GLU A 138 -7.23 13.06 13.44
CA GLU A 138 -6.19 13.45 12.48
C GLU A 138 -6.56 14.72 11.72
N PHE A 139 -7.83 14.91 11.37
CA PHE A 139 -8.39 16.11 10.80
C PHE A 139 -8.09 17.31 11.70
N GLN A 140 -8.44 17.22 12.99
CA GLN A 140 -8.19 18.29 13.98
C GLN A 140 -6.70 18.62 14.11
N GLU A 141 -5.84 17.61 14.10
CA GLU A 141 -4.39 17.80 14.17
C GLU A 141 -3.87 18.54 12.93
N ILE A 142 -4.32 18.17 11.72
CA ILE A 142 -3.93 18.86 10.50
C ILE A 142 -4.41 20.31 10.51
N GLU A 143 -5.66 20.56 10.88
CA GLU A 143 -6.21 21.93 11.00
C GLU A 143 -5.42 22.78 11.99
N PHE A 144 -5.01 22.21 13.13
CA PHE A 144 -4.17 22.91 14.10
C PHE A 144 -2.79 23.26 13.50
N ARG A 145 -2.14 22.32 12.83
CA ARG A 145 -0.83 22.56 12.20
C ARG A 145 -0.88 23.60 11.09
N LEU A 146 -1.97 23.67 10.33
CA LEU A 146 -2.16 24.68 9.29
C LEU A 146 -2.20 26.12 9.85
N GLN A 147 -2.43 26.30 11.14
CA GLN A 147 -2.38 27.62 11.80
C GLN A 147 -0.95 28.03 12.20
N GLU A 148 0.00 27.10 12.17
CA GLU A 148 1.39 27.33 12.52
C GLU A 148 2.23 27.69 11.29
N LYS A 149 3.46 28.18 11.52
CA LYS A 149 4.43 28.38 10.45
C LYS A 149 5.03 27.02 10.06
N LEU A 150 4.57 26.48 8.93
CA LEU A 150 5.02 25.20 8.40
C LEU A 150 6.35 25.30 7.65
N SER A 151 7.26 24.37 7.93
CA SER A 151 8.40 24.07 7.07
C SER A 151 8.01 23.10 5.95
N ILE A 152 8.91 22.85 5.01
CA ILE A 152 8.67 21.88 3.95
C ILE A 152 8.58 20.43 4.48
N ASP A 153 9.34 20.08 5.53
CA ASP A 153 9.24 18.77 6.18
C ASP A 153 7.88 18.60 6.86
N ASP A 154 7.31 19.69 7.39
CA ASP A 154 5.98 19.67 7.99
C ASP A 154 4.90 19.43 6.94
N TRP A 155 5.01 20.07 5.77
CA TRP A 155 4.14 19.82 4.62
C TRP A 155 4.24 18.38 4.13
N TRP A 156 5.45 17.82 4.05
CA TRP A 156 5.64 16.41 3.73
C TRP A 156 4.95 15.50 4.75
N ALA A 157 5.06 15.80 6.04
CA ALA A 157 4.37 15.05 7.08
C ALA A 157 2.83 15.13 6.97
N ILE A 158 2.28 16.30 6.64
CA ILE A 158 0.85 16.47 6.39
C ILE A 158 0.40 15.64 5.18
N TYR A 159 1.12 15.75 4.06
CA TYR A 159 0.77 15.01 2.84
C TYR A 159 0.78 13.48 3.06
N LYS A 160 1.76 12.95 3.80
CA LYS A 160 1.78 11.54 4.19
C LYS A 160 0.56 11.12 5.00
N ARG A 161 0.10 11.96 5.93
CA ARG A 161 -1.10 11.69 6.74
C ARG A 161 -2.37 11.68 5.87
N LEU A 162 -2.52 12.65 4.96
CA LEU A 162 -3.65 12.71 4.04
C LEU A 162 -3.72 11.46 3.15
N VAL A 163 -2.60 11.09 2.53
CA VAL A 163 -2.53 9.91 1.64
C VAL A 163 -2.78 8.62 2.40
N LYS A 164 -2.30 8.50 3.63
CA LYS A 164 -2.62 7.35 4.49
C LYS A 164 -4.14 7.21 4.65
N TRP A 165 -4.85 8.28 4.97
CA TRP A 165 -6.31 8.23 5.15
C TRP A 165 -7.06 8.00 3.84
N GLN A 166 -6.55 8.51 2.73
CA GLN A 166 -7.09 8.23 1.40
C GLN A 166 -7.09 6.71 1.13
N LEU A 167 -5.96 6.05 1.38
CA LEU A 167 -5.84 4.60 1.24
C LEU A 167 -6.67 3.81 2.27
N GLU A 168 -6.77 4.31 3.51
CA GLU A 168 -7.64 3.68 4.50
C GLU A 168 -9.11 3.74 4.06
N PHE A 169 -9.60 4.88 3.58
CA PHE A 169 -10.98 5.04 3.12
C PHE A 169 -11.30 4.32 1.82
N ASP A 170 -10.34 4.11 0.91
CA ASP A 170 -10.54 3.25 -0.27
C ASP A 170 -10.95 1.80 0.11
N ASN A 171 -10.56 1.33 1.31
CA ASN A 171 -10.95 0.02 1.82
C ASN A 171 -12.35 -0.01 2.46
N TYR A 172 -12.94 1.14 2.80
CA TYR A 172 -14.21 1.25 3.51
C TYR A 172 -15.21 2.07 2.68
N LYS A 173 -16.09 1.38 1.95
CA LYS A 173 -16.98 1.99 0.95
C LYS A 173 -18.01 3.00 1.49
N ASP A 174 -18.18 3.16 2.81
CA ASP A 174 -19.34 3.86 3.38
C ASP A 174 -19.05 4.62 4.69
N THR A 175 -17.87 5.23 4.83
CA THR A 175 -17.53 5.99 6.05
C THR A 175 -18.26 7.34 6.15
N GLY A 176 -18.81 7.85 5.05
CA GLY A 176 -19.40 9.20 4.97
C GLY A 176 -18.38 10.35 5.11
N LEU A 177 -17.09 10.05 5.33
CA LEU A 177 -16.02 11.01 5.59
C LEU A 177 -15.09 11.25 4.39
N GLY A 178 -15.22 10.46 3.32
CA GLY A 178 -14.41 10.62 2.10
C GLY A 178 -14.47 12.04 1.54
N ASN A 179 -15.68 12.61 1.41
CA ASN A 179 -15.85 13.98 0.93
C ASN A 179 -15.15 15.02 1.84
N ILE A 180 -15.15 14.79 3.16
CA ILE A 180 -14.47 15.70 4.11
C ILE A 180 -12.95 15.62 3.92
N LEU A 181 -12.41 14.42 3.66
CA LEU A 181 -11.00 14.25 3.31
C LEU A 181 -10.64 14.95 2.00
N ASP A 182 -11.47 14.82 0.97
CA ASP A 182 -11.24 15.49 -0.31
C ASP A 182 -11.22 17.02 -0.15
N GLU A 183 -12.15 17.58 0.64
CA GLU A 183 -12.18 19.01 0.97
C GLU A 183 -10.94 19.45 1.76
N GLN A 184 -10.48 18.63 2.72
CA GLN A 184 -9.25 18.90 3.48
C GLN A 184 -8.01 18.87 2.58
N ILE A 185 -7.90 17.89 1.67
CA ILE A 185 -6.82 17.80 0.69
C ILE A 185 -6.80 19.04 -0.20
N GLN A 186 -7.96 19.47 -0.71
CA GLN A 186 -8.05 20.68 -1.53
C GLN A 186 -7.61 21.93 -0.76
N THR A 187 -7.96 22.01 0.53
CA THR A 187 -7.53 23.12 1.39
C THR A 187 -6.03 23.12 1.61
N CYS A 188 -5.45 21.97 1.97
CA CYS A 188 -4.01 21.80 2.10
C CYS A 188 -3.26 22.13 0.80
N ASN A 189 -3.81 21.76 -0.36
CA ASN A 189 -3.20 22.06 -1.66
C ASN A 189 -3.15 23.56 -1.94
N ARG A 190 -4.19 24.32 -1.59
CA ARG A 190 -4.20 25.79 -1.75
C ARG A 190 -3.16 26.45 -0.84
N GLU A 191 -3.14 26.07 0.43
CA GLU A 191 -2.17 26.60 1.39
C GLU A 191 -0.72 26.22 1.03
N PHE A 192 -0.51 24.99 0.55
CA PHE A 192 0.79 24.55 0.05
C PHE A 192 1.21 25.34 -1.20
N ALA A 193 0.29 25.64 -2.11
CA ALA A 193 0.60 26.48 -3.27
C ALA A 193 1.09 27.87 -2.85
N HIS A 194 0.41 28.52 -1.90
CA HIS A 194 0.87 29.80 -1.34
C HIS A 194 2.22 29.68 -0.63
N PHE A 195 2.47 28.58 0.09
CA PHE A 195 3.78 28.31 0.67
C PHE A 195 4.86 28.22 -0.41
N ILE A 196 4.62 27.48 -1.49
CA ILE A 196 5.54 27.35 -2.62
C ILE A 196 5.79 28.71 -3.30
N GLU A 197 4.74 29.51 -3.58
CA GLU A 197 4.87 30.84 -4.17
C GLU A 197 5.83 31.74 -3.37
N ASN A 198 5.75 31.67 -2.03
CA ASN A 198 6.57 32.48 -1.14
C ASN A 198 8.01 31.98 -0.99
N GLN A 199 8.25 30.66 -1.09
CA GLN A 199 9.57 30.07 -0.81
C GLN A 199 10.39 29.73 -2.06
N TYR A 200 9.73 29.39 -3.17
CA TYR A 200 10.38 28.76 -4.33
C TYR A 200 11.48 29.63 -4.95
N SER A 201 11.23 30.93 -5.10
CA SER A 201 12.25 31.87 -5.61
C SER A 201 13.49 31.91 -4.72
N GLY A 202 13.31 31.82 -3.40
CA GLY A 202 14.40 31.72 -2.45
C GLY A 202 15.20 30.43 -2.63
N TRP A 203 14.53 29.29 -2.85
CA TRP A 203 15.21 28.02 -3.04
C TRP A 203 15.99 27.95 -4.35
N VAL A 204 15.44 28.37 -5.48
CA VAL A 204 16.19 28.27 -6.76
C VAL A 204 17.50 29.06 -6.74
N ASN A 205 17.59 30.11 -5.92
CA ASN A 205 18.75 31.01 -5.87
C ASN A 205 19.73 30.76 -4.71
N ASN A 206 19.46 29.80 -3.83
CA ASN A 206 20.28 29.56 -2.63
C ASN A 206 20.71 28.10 -2.48
N SER A 207 21.77 27.89 -1.70
CA SER A 207 22.27 26.53 -1.38
C SER A 207 21.55 25.89 -0.20
N ASP A 208 21.03 26.70 0.73
CA ASP A 208 20.26 26.24 1.89
C ASP A 208 18.78 26.07 1.50
N ARG A 209 18.43 24.86 1.07
CA ARG A 209 17.12 24.51 0.51
C ARG A 209 16.83 23.00 0.60
N PRO A 210 15.54 22.61 0.54
CA PRO A 210 15.17 21.20 0.39
C PRO A 210 15.78 20.57 -0.88
N PRO A 211 15.92 19.22 -0.91
CA PRO A 211 16.29 18.53 -2.14
C PRO A 211 15.33 18.89 -3.27
N MET A 212 15.87 19.23 -4.44
CA MET A 212 15.09 19.45 -5.66
C MET A 212 15.54 18.49 -6.77
N SER A 213 14.85 18.47 -7.90
CA SER A 213 15.17 17.59 -9.03
C SER A 213 16.66 17.55 -9.39
N PRO A 214 17.39 18.69 -9.52
CA PRO A 214 18.84 18.69 -9.79
C PRO A 214 19.70 17.94 -8.77
N ASP A 215 19.22 17.82 -7.54
CA ASP A 215 20.01 17.23 -6.45
C ASP A 215 19.85 15.71 -6.36
N VAL A 216 18.89 15.11 -7.06
CA VAL A 216 18.48 13.72 -6.84
C VAL A 216 19.64 12.74 -7.00
N ILE A 217 20.37 12.81 -8.11
CA ILE A 217 21.53 11.92 -8.35
C ILE A 217 22.64 12.20 -7.34
N ASN A 218 22.95 13.47 -7.06
CA ASN A 218 24.02 13.84 -6.13
C ASN A 218 23.74 13.39 -4.69
N ARG A 219 22.49 13.55 -4.21
CA ARG A 219 22.11 13.24 -2.83
C ARG A 219 21.78 11.77 -2.62
N PHE A 220 21.08 11.13 -3.56
CA PHE A 220 20.51 9.80 -3.33
C PHE A 220 21.20 8.67 -4.10
N VAL A 221 22.01 8.96 -5.13
CA VAL A 221 22.68 7.93 -5.95
C VAL A 221 24.20 7.95 -5.79
N ALA A 222 24.82 9.11 -5.98
CA ALA A 222 26.27 9.27 -5.95
C ALA A 222 26.95 8.79 -4.65
N PRO A 223 26.37 8.95 -3.44
CA PRO A 223 27.01 8.46 -2.21
C PRO A 223 27.20 6.94 -2.19
N PHE A 224 26.32 6.18 -2.84
CA PHE A 224 26.44 4.72 -2.96
C PHE A 224 27.51 4.34 -3.98
N LEU A 225 27.53 5.01 -5.13
CA LEU A 225 28.55 4.80 -6.16
C LEU A 225 29.97 5.12 -5.65
N LYS A 226 30.13 6.22 -4.90
CA LYS A 226 31.41 6.60 -4.24
C LYS A 226 31.89 5.57 -3.22
N ARG A 227 30.99 4.72 -2.71
CA ARG A 227 31.30 3.59 -1.81
C ARG A 227 31.44 2.26 -2.58
N ASN A 228 31.58 2.30 -3.90
CA ASN A 228 31.66 1.15 -4.80
C ASN A 228 30.46 0.19 -4.68
N LYS A 229 29.28 0.72 -4.35
CA LYS A 229 28.03 -0.05 -4.37
C LYS A 229 27.35 0.11 -5.72
N LYS A 230 26.87 -1.00 -6.28
CA LYS A 230 26.03 -0.98 -7.48
C LYS A 230 24.67 -0.38 -7.14
N VAL A 231 24.13 0.43 -8.05
CA VAL A 231 22.84 1.11 -7.90
C VAL A 231 21.94 0.80 -9.09
N CYS A 232 20.71 0.37 -8.81
CA CYS A 232 19.62 0.37 -9.78
C CYS A 232 18.76 1.61 -9.51
N PHE A 233 18.78 2.58 -10.40
CA PHE A 233 18.03 3.83 -10.30
C PHE A 233 16.84 3.77 -11.26
N ILE A 234 15.63 3.72 -10.71
CA ILE A 234 14.39 3.61 -11.47
C ILE A 234 13.61 4.92 -11.34
N VAL A 235 13.28 5.52 -12.47
CA VAL A 235 12.37 6.68 -12.55
C VAL A 235 11.06 6.19 -13.16
N VAL A 236 9.95 6.39 -12.45
CA VAL A 236 8.62 6.02 -12.95
C VAL A 236 7.85 7.31 -13.21
N ASP A 237 7.50 7.53 -14.47
CA ASP A 237 6.75 8.71 -14.89
C ASP A 237 5.32 8.65 -14.37
N CYS A 238 4.79 9.79 -13.91
CA CYS A 238 3.42 9.94 -13.40
C CYS A 238 3.00 8.98 -12.26
N LEU A 239 3.93 8.35 -11.54
CA LEU A 239 3.58 7.56 -10.35
C LEU A 239 3.31 8.48 -9.17
N ARG A 240 2.05 8.52 -8.72
CA ARG A 240 1.66 9.31 -7.56
C ARG A 240 2.05 8.63 -6.25
N TYR A 241 2.11 9.42 -5.18
CA TYR A 241 2.52 8.92 -3.88
C TYR A 241 1.53 7.91 -3.26
N ASP A 242 0.22 8.10 -3.43
CA ASP A 242 -0.81 7.13 -3.05
C ASP A 242 -0.61 5.78 -3.77
N GLN A 243 -0.30 5.83 -5.06
CA GLN A 243 0.00 4.63 -5.85
C GLN A 243 1.28 3.94 -5.37
N LEU A 244 2.35 4.69 -5.06
CA LEU A 244 3.57 4.13 -4.47
C LEU A 244 3.27 3.44 -3.13
N MET A 245 2.48 4.07 -2.27
CA MET A 245 2.10 3.50 -0.97
C MET A 245 1.26 2.23 -1.11
N ALA A 246 0.41 2.14 -2.13
CA ALA A 246 -0.33 0.91 -2.45
C ALA A 246 0.58 -0.23 -2.94
N LEU A 247 1.67 0.09 -3.63
CA LEU A 247 2.66 -0.90 -4.12
C LEU A 247 3.70 -1.31 -3.06
N LEU A 248 3.91 -0.46 -2.05
CA LEU A 248 4.95 -0.63 -1.04
C LEU A 248 4.93 -1.99 -0.32
N PRO A 249 3.76 -2.58 0.05
CA PRO A 249 3.73 -3.88 0.70
C PRO A 249 4.40 -4.99 -0.11
N GLU A 250 4.22 -5.01 -1.44
CA GLU A 250 4.86 -6.01 -2.30
C GLU A 250 6.37 -5.77 -2.45
N ILE A 251 6.79 -4.50 -2.50
CA ILE A 251 8.22 -4.14 -2.57
C ILE A 251 8.94 -4.53 -1.26
N ASN A 252 8.30 -4.28 -0.11
CA ASN A 252 8.84 -4.59 1.23
C ASN A 252 9.08 -6.08 1.47
N ARG A 253 8.49 -6.97 0.66
CA ARG A 253 8.76 -8.41 0.73
C ARG A 253 10.19 -8.76 0.30
N PHE A 254 10.82 -7.88 -0.47
CA PHE A 254 12.14 -8.11 -1.08
C PHE A 254 13.20 -7.10 -0.66
N PHE A 255 12.80 -5.90 -0.21
CA PHE A 255 13.72 -4.80 0.09
C PHE A 255 13.32 -4.06 1.37
N ASP A 256 14.32 -3.55 2.09
CA ASP A 256 14.11 -2.51 3.10
C ASP A 256 13.89 -1.18 2.40
N VAL A 257 12.68 -0.62 2.49
CA VAL A 257 12.32 0.61 1.76
C VAL A 257 12.39 1.83 2.67
N GLN A 258 13.12 2.85 2.21
CA GLN A 258 13.11 4.19 2.78
C GLN A 258 12.46 5.16 1.80
N VAL A 259 11.60 6.02 2.33
CA VAL A 259 10.81 6.98 1.53
C VAL A 259 11.23 8.39 1.88
N GLU A 260 11.84 9.06 0.91
CA GLU A 260 12.26 10.46 0.98
C GLU A 260 11.56 11.27 -0.11
N TYR A 261 11.56 12.60 0.05
CA TYR A 261 10.96 13.52 -0.92
C TYR A 261 12.02 14.43 -1.55
N HIS A 262 11.70 14.95 -2.72
CA HIS A 262 12.35 16.11 -3.31
C HIS A 262 11.27 17.00 -3.94
N LEU A 263 11.59 18.27 -4.15
CA LEU A 263 10.70 19.20 -4.85
C LEU A 263 11.01 19.23 -6.35
N SER A 264 9.97 19.12 -7.14
CA SER A 264 10.07 19.32 -8.58
C SER A 264 10.44 20.77 -8.90
N LEU A 265 11.15 20.98 -10.01
CA LEU A 265 11.21 22.31 -10.63
C LEU A 265 9.83 22.73 -11.13
N LEU A 266 9.60 24.04 -11.22
CA LEU A 266 8.46 24.68 -11.86
C LEU A 266 8.89 25.24 -13.24
N PRO A 267 8.13 24.95 -14.32
CA PRO A 267 6.96 24.08 -14.35
C PRO A 267 7.34 22.61 -14.10
N THR A 268 6.43 21.84 -13.48
CA THR A 268 6.62 20.42 -13.13
C THR A 268 6.59 19.48 -14.34
N ALA A 269 6.47 20.02 -15.55
CA ALA A 269 6.43 19.25 -16.78
C ALA A 269 7.65 18.35 -16.93
N THR A 270 7.42 17.13 -17.44
CA THR A 270 8.45 16.10 -17.61
C THR A 270 9.74 16.63 -18.27
N PRO A 271 9.71 17.41 -19.38
CA PRO A 271 10.92 17.92 -20.02
C PRO A 271 11.77 18.88 -19.18
N VAL A 272 11.22 19.43 -18.11
CA VAL A 272 11.91 20.35 -17.22
C VAL A 272 12.39 19.59 -15.99
N SER A 273 11.46 19.04 -15.22
CA SER A 273 11.79 18.41 -13.93
C SER A 273 12.58 17.12 -14.08
N ARG A 274 12.22 16.27 -15.06
CA ARG A 274 12.89 14.98 -15.25
C ARG A 274 14.28 15.15 -15.85
N ASN A 275 14.45 16.03 -16.82
CA ASN A 275 15.77 16.37 -17.36
C ASN A 275 16.69 17.01 -16.30
N ALA A 276 16.12 17.77 -15.36
CA ALA A 276 16.89 18.30 -14.23
C ALA A 276 17.47 17.19 -13.33
N ILE A 277 16.74 16.08 -13.11
CA ILE A 277 17.25 14.90 -12.38
C ILE A 277 18.54 14.38 -13.01
N PHE A 278 18.54 14.18 -14.34
CA PHE A 278 19.66 13.58 -15.04
C PHE A 278 20.80 14.55 -15.33
N SER A 279 20.52 15.85 -15.51
CA SER A 279 21.56 16.84 -15.79
C SER A 279 22.23 17.36 -14.52
N GLY A 280 21.51 17.36 -13.40
CA GLY A 280 21.95 18.02 -12.18
C GLY A 280 21.90 19.54 -12.25
N LEU A 281 21.15 20.10 -13.19
CA LEU A 281 21.12 21.53 -13.46
C LEU A 281 19.72 22.10 -13.31
N PHE A 282 19.65 23.36 -12.90
CA PHE A 282 18.43 24.16 -13.06
C PHE A 282 18.18 24.44 -14.54
N ASN A 283 16.95 24.84 -14.86
CA ASN A 283 16.50 24.94 -16.25
C ASN A 283 17.35 25.95 -17.06
N ASP A 284 17.67 27.11 -16.51
CA ASP A 284 18.45 28.13 -17.22
C ASP A 284 19.88 27.63 -17.52
N ASP A 285 20.55 27.03 -16.52
CA ASP A 285 21.87 26.43 -16.67
C ASP A 285 21.88 25.28 -17.69
N LEU A 286 20.83 24.45 -17.70
CA LEU A 286 20.66 23.37 -18.67
C LEU A 286 20.57 23.93 -20.09
N LEU A 287 19.74 24.96 -20.30
CA LEU A 287 19.50 25.53 -21.61
C LEU A 287 20.75 26.26 -22.14
N ASP A 288 21.54 26.88 -21.26
CA ASP A 288 22.79 27.53 -21.62
C ASP A 288 23.90 26.51 -21.92
N LYS A 289 23.98 25.41 -21.16
CA LYS A 289 24.92 24.32 -21.42
C LYS A 289 24.58 23.53 -22.69
N TYR A 290 23.29 23.36 -23.01
CA TYR A 290 22.83 22.56 -24.15
C TYR A 290 21.97 23.37 -25.14
N PRO A 291 22.58 24.19 -26.02
CA PRO A 291 21.85 25.07 -26.95
C PRO A 291 20.88 24.35 -27.90
N LYS A 292 21.18 23.10 -28.28
CA LYS A 292 20.28 22.27 -29.11
C LYS A 292 18.98 21.95 -28.37
N GLN A 293 19.08 21.65 -27.07
CA GLN A 293 17.94 21.40 -26.21
C GLN A 293 17.11 22.67 -26.03
N LYS A 294 17.78 23.83 -25.87
CA LYS A 294 17.13 25.15 -25.82
C LYS A 294 16.29 25.42 -27.05
N LYS A 295 16.85 25.19 -28.24
CA LYS A 295 16.12 25.32 -29.51
C LYS A 295 14.91 24.37 -29.57
N ALA A 296 15.10 23.09 -29.25
CA ALA A 296 14.04 22.09 -29.28
C ALA A 296 12.88 22.42 -28.33
N LEU A 297 13.19 22.91 -27.13
CA LEU A 297 12.18 23.33 -26.14
C LEU A 297 11.36 24.52 -26.64
N LEU A 298 12.02 25.56 -27.17
CA LEU A 298 11.34 26.75 -27.71
C LEU A 298 10.45 26.41 -28.92
N GLU A 299 10.89 25.49 -29.77
CA GLU A 299 10.16 25.03 -30.95
C GLU A 299 9.07 23.98 -30.63
N HIS A 300 8.87 23.62 -29.36
CA HIS A 300 7.94 22.57 -28.93
C HIS A 300 8.15 21.25 -29.67
N ALA A 301 9.41 20.91 -29.94
CA ALA A 301 9.78 19.72 -30.69
C ALA A 301 9.43 18.44 -29.90
N PRO A 302 9.07 17.34 -30.57
CA PRO A 302 8.90 16.05 -29.89
C PRO A 302 10.25 15.53 -29.37
N GLY A 303 10.21 14.62 -28.39
CA GLY A 303 11.41 13.91 -27.92
C GLY A 303 12.34 14.73 -27.03
N LEU A 304 11.82 15.74 -26.30
CA LEU A 304 12.61 16.60 -25.40
C LEU A 304 13.38 15.85 -24.29
N ASN A 305 13.10 14.56 -24.08
CA ASN A 305 13.74 13.73 -23.06
C ASN A 305 14.78 12.77 -23.67
N GLN A 306 15.11 12.87 -24.96
CA GLN A 306 15.95 11.87 -25.64
C GLN A 306 17.41 11.85 -25.13
N TYR A 307 17.90 12.93 -24.54
CA TYR A 307 19.30 13.10 -24.12
C TYR A 307 19.56 12.77 -22.63
N GLU A 308 18.59 12.19 -21.92
CA GLU A 308 18.69 11.91 -20.48
C GLU A 308 19.92 11.05 -20.12
N GLY A 309 20.26 10.07 -20.95
CA GLY A 309 21.47 9.25 -20.74
C GLY A 309 22.77 10.05 -20.89
N GLU A 310 22.83 10.99 -21.84
CA GLU A 310 23.99 11.88 -22.03
C GLU A 310 24.12 12.86 -20.87
N PHE A 311 23.00 13.42 -20.42
CA PHE A 311 22.95 14.30 -19.26
C PHE A 311 23.47 13.60 -18.01
N LEU A 312 23.01 12.36 -17.76
CA LEU A 312 23.45 11.56 -16.62
C LEU A 312 24.96 11.28 -16.67
N GLN A 313 25.49 10.92 -17.85
CA GLN A 313 26.91 10.69 -18.01
C GLN A 313 27.74 11.95 -17.70
N ASP A 314 27.29 13.11 -18.15
CA ASP A 314 27.97 14.37 -17.88
C ASP A 314 27.86 14.80 -16.40
N GLN A 315 26.71 14.57 -15.76
CA GLN A 315 26.54 14.81 -14.33
C GLN A 315 27.47 13.93 -13.50
N LEU A 316 27.62 12.64 -13.84
CA LEU A 316 28.55 11.73 -13.15
C LEU A 316 30.00 12.23 -13.25
N LYS A 317 30.44 12.72 -14.41
CA LYS A 317 31.78 13.33 -14.55
C LYS A 317 31.94 14.53 -13.62
N GLN A 318 30.95 15.41 -13.54
CA GLN A 318 30.97 16.58 -12.65
C GLN A 318 31.02 16.19 -11.17
N LEU A 319 30.41 15.06 -10.80
CA LEU A 319 30.41 14.54 -9.43
C LEU A 319 31.69 13.78 -9.06
N GLY A 320 32.68 13.73 -9.96
CA GLY A 320 33.94 13.00 -9.76
C GLY A 320 33.81 11.48 -9.93
N LEU A 321 32.85 11.03 -10.76
CA LEU A 321 32.56 9.63 -11.04
C LEU A 321 32.66 9.29 -12.55
N PRO A 322 33.72 9.73 -13.27
CA PRO A 322 33.79 9.59 -14.73
C PRO A 322 33.89 8.13 -15.20
N ASP A 323 34.43 7.24 -14.36
CA ASP A 323 34.72 5.85 -14.70
C ASP A 323 33.59 4.87 -14.34
N VAL A 324 32.50 5.37 -13.73
CA VAL A 324 31.34 4.54 -13.38
C VAL A 324 30.73 3.97 -14.65
N ARG A 325 30.71 2.63 -14.75
CA ARG A 325 30.03 1.95 -15.85
C ARG A 325 28.52 2.05 -15.66
N MET A 326 27.88 2.87 -16.49
CA MET A 326 26.44 3.09 -16.46
C MET A 326 25.72 2.52 -17.69
N HIS A 327 24.46 2.15 -17.51
CA HIS A 327 23.54 1.81 -18.59
C HIS A 327 22.22 2.53 -18.37
N TYR A 328 21.72 3.14 -19.44
CA TYR A 328 20.48 3.89 -19.44
C TYR A 328 19.49 3.20 -20.39
N HIS A 329 18.29 2.91 -19.90
CA HIS A 329 17.24 2.26 -20.67
C HIS A 329 15.88 2.90 -20.41
N LYS A 330 15.06 3.03 -21.47
CA LYS A 330 13.67 3.48 -21.37
C LYS A 330 12.74 2.34 -21.69
N ILE A 331 11.67 2.22 -20.92
CA ILE A 331 10.60 1.25 -21.14
C ILE A 331 9.34 2.05 -21.49
N TRP A 332 8.94 1.97 -22.75
CA TRP A 332 7.76 2.66 -23.27
C TRP A 332 6.54 1.74 -23.35
N LYS A 333 6.75 0.43 -23.49
CA LYS A 333 5.71 -0.59 -23.68
C LYS A 333 6.01 -1.85 -22.88
N VAL A 334 4.96 -2.61 -22.56
CA VAL A 334 5.06 -3.88 -21.83
C VAL A 334 6.01 -4.87 -22.52
N ASP A 335 5.94 -4.99 -23.85
CA ASP A 335 6.81 -5.89 -24.62
C ASP A 335 8.30 -5.51 -24.59
N GLU A 336 8.60 -4.23 -24.39
CA GLU A 336 9.98 -3.77 -24.18
C GLU A 336 10.47 -4.18 -22.80
N GLY A 337 9.61 -4.07 -21.78
CA GLY A 337 9.89 -4.58 -20.44
C GLY A 337 10.21 -6.08 -20.42
N ASN A 338 9.40 -6.89 -21.10
CA ASN A 338 9.62 -8.34 -21.22
C ASN A 338 10.96 -8.66 -21.91
N ARG A 339 11.32 -7.90 -22.96
CA ARG A 339 12.62 -8.06 -23.64
C ARG A 339 13.80 -7.63 -22.77
N PHE A 340 13.62 -6.57 -21.99
CA PHE A 340 14.63 -6.10 -21.05
C PHE A 340 14.87 -7.13 -19.93
N GLN A 341 13.83 -7.79 -19.44
CA GLN A 341 13.95 -8.83 -18.41
C GLN A 341 14.91 -9.97 -18.83
N ASN A 342 14.83 -10.39 -20.09
CA ASN A 342 15.72 -11.43 -20.64
C ASN A 342 17.20 -11.02 -20.68
N ARG A 343 17.50 -9.72 -20.61
CA ARG A 343 18.87 -9.16 -20.66
C ARG A 343 19.41 -8.77 -19.28
N LEU A 344 18.63 -8.92 -18.21
CA LEU A 344 19.06 -8.53 -16.86
C LEU A 344 20.37 -9.20 -16.43
N GLY A 345 20.59 -10.45 -16.83
CA GLY A 345 21.83 -11.18 -16.56
C GLY A 345 23.09 -10.48 -17.09
N GLU A 346 22.99 -9.83 -18.26
CA GLU A 346 24.08 -9.07 -18.89
C GLU A 346 24.37 -7.77 -18.12
N LEU A 347 23.33 -7.19 -17.49
CA LEU A 347 23.40 -5.90 -16.81
C LEU A 347 23.87 -6.01 -15.35
N LEU A 348 24.00 -7.22 -14.81
CA LEU A 348 24.45 -7.44 -13.42
C LEU A 348 25.83 -6.85 -13.12
N GLN A 349 26.68 -6.67 -14.13
CA GLN A 349 28.04 -6.12 -13.97
C GLN A 349 28.12 -4.60 -14.03
N ILE A 350 27.01 -3.93 -14.32
CA ILE A 350 26.93 -2.48 -14.43
C ILE A 350 26.84 -1.87 -13.05
N GLU A 351 27.52 -0.74 -12.85
CA GLU A 351 27.60 -0.07 -11.55
C GLU A 351 26.42 0.86 -11.32
N LEU A 352 25.96 1.53 -12.36
CA LEU A 352 24.71 2.30 -12.35
C LEU A 352 23.78 1.83 -13.48
N LEU A 353 22.74 1.07 -13.12
CA LEU A 353 21.66 0.75 -14.04
C LEU A 353 20.55 1.79 -13.86
N THR A 354 20.27 2.58 -14.89
CA THR A 354 19.19 3.56 -14.89
C THR A 354 18.07 3.12 -15.82
N ILE A 355 16.87 3.01 -15.27
CA ILE A 355 15.66 2.60 -16.00
C ILE A 355 14.65 3.73 -15.87
N VAL A 356 14.07 4.15 -16.99
CA VAL A 356 12.94 5.07 -16.96
C VAL A 356 11.70 4.42 -17.56
N VAL A 357 10.64 4.35 -16.77
CA VAL A 357 9.39 3.69 -17.11
C VAL A 357 8.33 4.76 -17.35
N ASN A 358 7.70 4.77 -18.53
CA ASN A 358 6.55 5.62 -18.76
C ASN A 358 5.26 4.88 -18.37
N PHE A 359 4.73 5.16 -17.18
CA PHE A 359 3.62 4.39 -16.62
C PHE A 359 2.29 4.58 -17.38
N VAL A 360 2.03 5.80 -17.86
CA VAL A 360 0.76 6.13 -18.56
C VAL A 360 0.63 5.36 -19.87
N ASP A 361 1.72 5.24 -20.63
CA ASP A 361 1.75 4.54 -21.92
C ASP A 361 1.61 3.02 -21.77
N MET A 362 1.78 2.47 -20.57
CA MET A 362 1.60 1.04 -20.28
C MET A 362 0.16 0.67 -19.89
N LEU A 363 -0.67 1.66 -19.53
CA LEU A 363 -2.08 1.47 -19.16
C LEU A 363 -3.05 1.65 -20.34
N ALA A 364 -2.58 2.24 -21.44
CA ALA A 364 -3.32 2.43 -22.69
C ALA A 364 -3.04 1.28 -23.68
#